data_AF-A0A3Q7SEM7-F1
#
_entry.id   AF-A0A3Q7SEM7-F1
#
_cell.length_a   1.000
_cell.length_b   1.000
_cell.length_c   1.000
_cell.angle_alpha   90.00
_cell.angle_beta   90.00
_cell.angle_gamma   90.00
#
_symmetry.space_group_name_H-M   'P 1'
#
loop_
_entity.id
_entity.type
_entity.pdbx_description
1 polymer ?
#
loop_
_entity_poly.entity_id
_entity_poly.type
_entity_poly.pdbx_seq_one_letter_code
_entity_poly.pdbx_strand_id
1 'polypeptide(L)'
;MLLGLMLLLCAEMLGLAQHSPGYTLSINTLHTTLHLTARPSWPLEGRSMTLTCETEATSQQLDDQLQFCFFRDDQALDMGCGSDPVLQVPTVWRKDSGSYWCEAKTSAQKVTRSPRIQIQVQGERVPVWNVSLETQPPEGQVQKGKKLVLICLATQGTGHITFSWYKGALGLNLETKTQRSLSANFEIPRVTESDSEKYYCTADNGYGPSVSELVSITVRSPVSRPILTLRVPGAQVFPGDMVELHCEAHGGSPPILYQFYHENVTLGSSSAPSGEGASFNLSLTMEHSGNYSCEADNGLGAQHSEVVTLNITVPVEDREELLASGILEGLLGVLGPTIMALFCCWLKKKIG
;
A
#
# COMPACT_ATOMS: atom_id res chain seq x y z
N MET A 1 -84.73 21.85 -84.35
CA MET A 1 -86.17 21.56 -84.25
C MET A 1 -86.38 20.06 -84.20
N LEU A 2 -86.85 19.58 -83.05
CA LEU A 2 -87.85 18.51 -82.91
C LEU A 2 -87.48 17.19 -83.61
N LEU A 3 -86.55 16.40 -83.08
CA LEU A 3 -86.93 15.26 -82.22
C LEU A 3 -85.88 14.90 -81.14
N GLY A 4 -84.71 15.55 -81.15
CA GLY A 4 -83.63 15.35 -80.16
C GLY A 4 -83.80 16.09 -78.83
N LEU A 5 -84.91 16.80 -78.62
CA LEU A 5 -85.19 17.60 -77.41
C LEU A 5 -86.44 17.16 -76.61
N MET A 6 -87.11 16.07 -76.99
CA MET A 6 -88.37 15.62 -76.36
C MET A 6 -88.27 14.35 -75.49
N LEU A 7 -87.08 13.76 -75.33
CA LEU A 7 -86.87 12.65 -74.37
C LEU A 7 -85.84 12.96 -73.28
N LEU A 8 -85.05 14.05 -73.41
CA LEU A 8 -84.26 14.59 -72.30
C LEU A 8 -85.11 15.35 -71.25
N LEU A 9 -86.40 15.54 -71.50
CA LEU A 9 -87.37 16.09 -70.54
C LEU A 9 -88.27 15.02 -69.90
N CYS A 10 -87.91 13.74 -70.00
CA CYS A 10 -88.57 12.67 -69.25
C CYS A 10 -87.60 12.00 -68.25
N ALA A 11 -86.63 12.77 -67.74
CA ALA A 11 -85.72 12.37 -66.66
C ALA A 11 -86.12 12.93 -65.28
N GLU A 12 -87.28 13.59 -65.13
CA GLU A 12 -87.64 14.27 -63.86
C GLU A 12 -88.94 13.81 -63.16
N MET A 13 -89.63 12.74 -63.61
CA MET A 13 -90.92 12.37 -62.98
C MET A 13 -91.11 10.91 -62.55
N LEU A 14 -90.06 10.09 -62.53
CA LEU A 14 -90.09 8.76 -61.88
C LEU A 14 -88.81 8.56 -61.07
N GLY A 15 -88.80 9.14 -59.86
CA GLY A 15 -87.71 9.06 -58.89
C GLY A 15 -87.42 7.63 -58.46
N LEU A 16 -86.48 6.99 -59.16
CA LEU A 16 -85.79 5.78 -58.70
C LEU A 16 -84.28 6.03 -58.75
N ALA A 17 -83.80 6.79 -57.77
CA ALA A 17 -82.41 6.75 -57.38
C ALA A 17 -82.12 5.37 -56.79
N GLN A 18 -81.53 4.47 -57.58
CA GLN A 18 -80.87 3.28 -57.07
C GLN A 18 -79.39 3.37 -57.41
N HIS A 19 -78.65 3.83 -56.40
CA HIS A 19 -77.23 3.63 -56.22
C HIS A 19 -76.84 2.18 -56.59
N SER A 20 -76.00 2.01 -57.61
CA SER A 20 -75.14 0.83 -57.69
C SER A 20 -74.05 0.99 -56.63
N PRO A 21 -73.93 0.11 -55.62
CA PRO A 21 -72.83 0.20 -54.70
C PRO A 21 -71.55 -0.19 -55.44
N GLY A 22 -70.64 0.78 -55.57
CA GLY A 22 -69.27 0.51 -55.97
C GLY A 22 -68.64 -0.42 -54.94
N TYR A 23 -68.19 -1.60 -55.38
CA TYR A 23 -67.36 -2.46 -54.56
C TYR A 23 -65.97 -1.80 -54.41
N THR A 24 -65.78 -1.01 -53.37
CA THR A 24 -64.44 -0.65 -52.90
C THR A 24 -63.83 -1.88 -52.22
N LEU A 25 -62.85 -2.49 -52.90
CA LEU A 25 -62.00 -3.53 -52.35
C LEU A 25 -61.02 -2.86 -51.37
N SER A 26 -61.45 -2.70 -50.12
CA SER A 26 -60.55 -2.28 -49.03
C SER A 26 -59.64 -3.44 -48.67
N ILE A 27 -58.46 -3.49 -49.27
CA ILE A 27 -57.39 -4.39 -48.85
C ILE A 27 -56.86 -3.85 -47.51
N ASN A 28 -57.38 -4.38 -46.41
CA ASN A 28 -56.76 -4.18 -45.10
C ASN A 28 -55.39 -4.89 -45.11
N THR A 29 -54.33 -4.19 -45.50
CA THR A 29 -52.98 -4.72 -45.40
C THR A 29 -52.58 -4.75 -43.93
N LEU A 30 -52.74 -5.90 -43.28
CA LEU A 30 -52.14 -6.17 -41.97
C LEU A 30 -50.61 -6.01 -42.11
N HIS A 31 -50.05 -5.05 -41.37
CA HIS A 31 -48.61 -4.86 -41.26
C HIS A 31 -48.11 -5.83 -40.18
N THR A 32 -47.54 -6.95 -40.62
CA THR A 32 -46.80 -7.86 -39.72
C THR A 32 -45.49 -7.18 -39.34
N THR A 33 -45.23 -7.03 -38.06
CA THR A 33 -43.95 -6.56 -37.53
C THR A 33 -43.18 -7.74 -36.93
N LEU A 34 -41.85 -7.70 -37.07
CA LEU A 34 -40.94 -8.67 -36.44
C LEU A 34 -40.14 -7.99 -35.35
N HIS A 35 -39.96 -8.68 -34.23
CA HIS A 35 -39.16 -8.22 -33.11
C HIS A 35 -38.16 -9.31 -32.71
N LEU A 36 -36.87 -9.02 -32.87
CA LEU A 36 -35.80 -9.94 -32.47
C LEU A 36 -35.42 -9.69 -31.01
N THR A 37 -35.41 -10.75 -30.20
CA THR A 37 -34.88 -10.74 -28.85
C THR A 37 -33.75 -11.75 -28.68
N ALA A 38 -32.85 -11.46 -27.75
CA ALA A 38 -31.76 -12.36 -27.36
C ALA A 38 -31.82 -12.65 -25.87
N ARG A 39 -31.66 -13.92 -25.49
CA ARG A 39 -31.62 -14.37 -24.09
C ARG A 39 -30.41 -15.27 -23.84
N PRO A 40 -29.52 -14.94 -22.88
CA PRO A 40 -29.45 -13.66 -22.17
C PRO A 40 -29.10 -12.50 -23.11
N SER A 41 -29.47 -11.27 -22.74
CA SER A 41 -29.13 -10.06 -23.51
C SER A 41 -27.63 -9.74 -23.53
N TRP A 42 -26.88 -10.27 -22.56
CA TRP A 42 -25.43 -10.14 -22.42
C TRP A 42 -24.80 -11.53 -22.25
N PRO A 43 -24.66 -12.31 -23.33
CA PRO A 43 -24.16 -13.66 -23.24
C PRO A 43 -22.66 -13.68 -22.88
N LEU A 44 -22.26 -14.71 -22.14
CA LEU A 44 -20.86 -14.93 -21.77
C LEU A 44 -20.20 -15.85 -22.80
N GLU A 45 -18.93 -15.60 -23.07
CA GLU A 45 -18.06 -16.45 -23.89
C GLU A 45 -18.10 -17.91 -23.39
N GLY A 46 -18.23 -18.87 -24.31
CA GLY A 46 -18.36 -20.30 -24.02
C GLY A 46 -19.77 -20.76 -23.60
N ARG A 47 -20.76 -19.86 -23.47
CA ARG A 47 -22.15 -20.20 -23.09
C ARG A 47 -23.07 -20.17 -24.31
N SER A 48 -24.29 -20.68 -24.15
CA SER A 48 -25.34 -20.61 -25.17
C SER A 48 -26.12 -19.30 -25.11
N MET A 49 -26.67 -18.90 -26.24
CA MET A 49 -27.70 -17.85 -26.31
C MET A 49 -28.85 -18.30 -27.21
N THR A 50 -30.03 -17.78 -26.91
CA THR A 50 -31.24 -18.00 -27.71
C THR A 50 -31.63 -16.71 -28.40
N LEU A 51 -31.84 -16.77 -29.71
CA LEU A 51 -32.42 -15.70 -30.52
C LEU A 51 -33.89 -16.06 -30.82
N THR A 52 -34.81 -15.15 -30.53
CA THR A 52 -36.25 -15.35 -30.78
C THR A 52 -36.78 -14.24 -31.67
N CYS A 53 -37.36 -14.61 -32.80
CA CYS A 53 -38.00 -13.70 -33.76
C CYS A 53 -39.51 -13.72 -33.52
N GLU A 54 -40.01 -12.74 -32.78
CA GLU A 54 -41.43 -12.63 -32.43
C GLU A 54 -42.19 -11.92 -33.56
N THR A 55 -43.38 -12.42 -33.89
CA THR A 55 -44.28 -11.82 -34.88
C THR A 55 -45.48 -11.22 -34.17
N GLU A 56 -45.71 -9.92 -34.31
CA GLU A 56 -46.90 -9.26 -33.77
C GLU A 56 -48.05 -9.38 -34.78
N ALA A 57 -48.60 -10.59 -34.90
CA ALA A 57 -49.77 -10.86 -35.72
C ALA A 57 -50.80 -11.62 -34.90
N THR A 58 -52.06 -11.17 -34.93
CA THR A 58 -53.18 -11.88 -34.33
C THR A 58 -53.28 -13.27 -34.96
N SER A 59 -53.09 -14.30 -34.13
CA SER A 59 -53.07 -15.75 -34.37
C SER A 59 -54.19 -16.34 -35.26
N GLN A 60 -55.17 -15.55 -35.68
CA GLN A 60 -56.35 -16.01 -36.41
C GLN A 60 -56.23 -15.98 -37.95
N GLN A 61 -55.09 -15.58 -38.55
CA GLN A 61 -55.05 -15.38 -40.01
C GLN A 61 -53.73 -15.71 -40.73
N LEU A 62 -52.77 -16.35 -40.06
CA LEU A 62 -51.56 -16.87 -40.70
C LEU A 62 -51.67 -18.40 -40.83
N ASP A 63 -52.39 -18.84 -41.86
CA ASP A 63 -52.39 -20.25 -42.33
C ASP A 63 -51.16 -20.55 -43.22
N ASP A 64 -50.23 -19.60 -43.30
CA ASP A 64 -49.01 -19.69 -44.08
C ASP A 64 -47.84 -20.18 -43.23
N GLN A 65 -47.19 -21.25 -43.69
CA GLN A 65 -45.92 -21.74 -43.13
C GLN A 65 -44.84 -20.66 -43.29
N LEU A 66 -44.47 -20.01 -42.19
CA LEU A 66 -43.41 -19.00 -42.16
C LEU A 66 -42.03 -19.68 -42.13
N GLN A 67 -41.11 -19.17 -42.96
CA GLN A 67 -39.70 -19.51 -42.88
C GLN A 67 -38.93 -18.34 -42.27
N PHE A 68 -38.30 -18.59 -41.13
CA PHE A 68 -37.45 -17.63 -40.43
C PHE A 68 -35.99 -17.80 -40.83
N CYS A 69 -35.26 -16.71 -40.92
CA CYS A 69 -33.81 -16.69 -41.12
C CYS A 69 -33.16 -15.67 -40.18
N PHE A 70 -32.10 -16.07 -39.48
CA PHE A 70 -31.33 -15.23 -38.56
C PHE A 70 -30.01 -14.79 -39.18
N PHE A 71 -29.65 -13.53 -38.94
CA PHE A 71 -28.47 -12.91 -39.50
C PHE A 71 -27.64 -12.22 -38.41
N ARG A 72 -26.32 -12.25 -38.61
CA ARG A 72 -25.35 -11.43 -37.88
C ARG A 72 -24.64 -10.54 -38.89
N ASP A 73 -24.69 -9.24 -38.64
CA ASP A 73 -24.27 -8.19 -39.54
C ASP A 73 -24.98 -8.34 -40.89
N ASP A 74 -24.29 -8.82 -41.93
CA ASP A 74 -24.86 -9.07 -43.25
C ASP A 74 -24.71 -10.54 -43.70
N GLN A 75 -24.40 -11.44 -42.75
CA GLN A 75 -24.24 -12.88 -43.01
C GLN A 75 -25.33 -13.68 -42.30
N ALA A 76 -25.87 -14.68 -43.00
CA ALA A 76 -26.79 -15.64 -42.40
C ALA A 76 -26.02 -16.51 -41.40
N LEU A 77 -26.65 -16.83 -40.26
CA LEU A 77 -26.09 -17.77 -39.29
C LEU A 77 -26.20 -19.20 -39.83
N ASP A 78 -25.16 -20.01 -39.65
CA ASP A 78 -25.17 -21.43 -40.04
C ASP A 78 -26.33 -22.16 -39.34
N MET A 79 -27.15 -22.87 -40.13
CA MET A 79 -28.40 -23.51 -39.68
C MET A 79 -29.44 -22.52 -39.08
N GLY A 80 -29.28 -21.22 -39.35
CA GLY A 80 -30.17 -20.16 -38.86
C GLY A 80 -31.43 -19.94 -39.71
N CYS A 81 -31.72 -20.81 -40.68
CA CYS A 81 -32.93 -20.71 -41.51
C CYS A 81 -33.80 -21.95 -41.34
N GLY A 82 -35.08 -21.78 -40.98
CA GLY A 82 -36.00 -22.89 -40.73
C GLY A 82 -37.43 -22.44 -40.48
N SER A 83 -38.31 -23.36 -40.07
CA SER A 83 -39.67 -23.03 -39.65
C SER A 83 -39.75 -22.49 -38.22
N ASP A 84 -38.70 -22.70 -37.44
CA ASP A 84 -38.69 -22.34 -36.02
C ASP A 84 -38.35 -20.85 -35.85
N PRO A 85 -39.18 -20.08 -35.10
CA PRO A 85 -38.90 -18.68 -34.80
C PRO A 85 -37.83 -18.51 -33.71
N VAL A 86 -37.14 -19.60 -33.34
CA VAL A 86 -36.15 -19.65 -32.26
C VAL A 86 -34.88 -20.32 -32.77
N LEU A 87 -33.75 -19.63 -32.65
CA LEU A 87 -32.42 -20.19 -32.93
C LEU A 87 -31.61 -20.29 -31.64
N GLN A 88 -31.18 -21.52 -31.33
CA GLN A 88 -30.22 -21.78 -30.25
C GLN A 88 -28.80 -21.71 -30.81
N VAL A 89 -27.99 -20.79 -30.29
CA VAL A 89 -26.56 -20.72 -30.56
C VAL A 89 -25.85 -21.39 -29.38
N PRO A 90 -25.36 -22.64 -29.52
CA PRO A 90 -24.93 -23.45 -28.38
C PRO A 90 -23.67 -22.94 -27.71
N THR A 91 -22.83 -22.21 -28.43
CA THR A 91 -21.60 -21.62 -27.88
C THR A 91 -21.32 -20.31 -28.60
N VAL A 92 -21.23 -19.22 -27.84
CA VAL A 92 -20.82 -17.91 -28.36
C VAL A 92 -19.41 -17.54 -27.91
N TRP A 93 -18.70 -16.81 -28.74
CA TRP A 93 -17.35 -16.29 -28.49
C TRP A 93 -17.33 -14.78 -28.66
N ARG A 94 -16.27 -14.10 -28.19
CA ARG A 94 -16.16 -12.63 -28.36
C ARG A 94 -16.30 -12.17 -29.81
N LYS A 95 -15.81 -12.96 -30.76
CA LYS A 95 -15.93 -12.74 -32.21
C LYS A 95 -17.37 -12.79 -32.73
N ASP A 96 -18.30 -13.34 -31.95
CA ASP A 96 -19.72 -13.42 -32.31
C ASP A 96 -20.50 -12.17 -31.88
N SER A 97 -19.84 -11.17 -31.29
CA SER A 97 -20.44 -9.85 -31.05
C SER A 97 -20.74 -9.15 -32.36
N GLY A 98 -21.89 -8.49 -32.49
CA GLY A 98 -22.29 -7.82 -33.74
C GLY A 98 -23.74 -7.38 -33.78
N SER A 99 -24.19 -7.01 -34.99
CA SER A 99 -25.54 -6.53 -35.27
C SER A 99 -26.47 -7.65 -35.72
N TYR A 100 -27.36 -8.13 -34.86
CA TYR A 100 -28.26 -9.24 -35.17
C TYR A 100 -29.61 -8.77 -35.68
N TRP A 101 -30.21 -9.51 -36.62
CA TRP A 101 -31.58 -9.30 -37.11
C TRP A 101 -32.18 -10.60 -37.64
N CYS A 102 -33.52 -10.66 -37.74
CA CYS A 102 -34.23 -11.79 -38.31
C CYS A 102 -35.12 -11.37 -39.48
N GLU A 103 -35.37 -12.33 -40.36
CA GLU A 103 -36.26 -12.21 -41.52
C GLU A 103 -37.30 -13.33 -41.48
N ALA A 104 -38.55 -13.04 -41.82
CA ALA A 104 -39.59 -14.03 -42.01
C ALA A 104 -40.15 -13.95 -43.43
N LYS A 105 -40.26 -15.11 -44.09
CA LYS A 105 -40.81 -15.27 -45.44
C LYS A 105 -42.09 -16.07 -45.40
N THR A 106 -43.11 -15.60 -46.10
CA THR A 106 -44.35 -16.36 -46.32
C THR A 106 -44.25 -17.23 -47.58
N SER A 107 -45.16 -18.19 -47.72
CA SER A 107 -45.39 -18.99 -48.93
C SER A 107 -45.60 -18.11 -50.20
N ALA A 108 -46.19 -16.93 -50.03
CA ALA A 108 -46.40 -15.91 -51.05
C ALA A 108 -45.17 -15.01 -51.29
N GLN A 109 -43.99 -15.42 -50.81
CA GLN A 109 -42.72 -14.70 -50.96
C GLN A 109 -42.68 -13.29 -50.35
N LYS A 110 -43.61 -12.95 -49.45
CA LYS A 110 -43.58 -11.69 -48.71
C LYS A 110 -42.48 -11.78 -47.65
N VAL A 111 -41.55 -10.83 -47.68
CA VAL A 111 -40.41 -10.77 -46.77
C VAL A 111 -40.62 -9.65 -45.75
N THR A 112 -40.52 -9.99 -44.47
CA THR A 112 -40.55 -9.03 -43.36
C THR A 112 -39.23 -9.13 -42.59
N ARG A 113 -38.68 -8.00 -42.14
CA ARG A 113 -37.40 -7.94 -41.40
C ARG A 113 -37.59 -7.26 -40.06
N SER A 114 -36.91 -7.76 -39.03
CA SER A 114 -36.85 -7.10 -37.73
C SER A 114 -35.88 -5.90 -37.77
N PRO A 115 -36.02 -4.95 -36.83
CA PRO A 115 -34.94 -4.05 -36.47
C PRO A 115 -33.68 -4.82 -36.06
N ARG A 116 -32.52 -4.17 -36.20
CA ARG A 116 -31.22 -4.70 -35.76
C ARG A 116 -31.03 -4.48 -34.26
N ILE A 117 -30.53 -5.50 -33.55
CA ILE A 117 -30.11 -5.41 -32.14
C ILE A 117 -28.60 -5.61 -32.03
N GLN A 118 -27.95 -4.88 -31.12
CA GLN A 118 -26.53 -5.05 -30.84
C GLN A 118 -26.34 -6.07 -29.73
N ILE A 119 -25.59 -7.14 -30.01
CA ILE A 119 -25.24 -8.15 -29.01
C ILE A 119 -23.73 -8.10 -28.79
N GLN A 120 -23.33 -7.92 -27.53
CA GLN A 120 -21.93 -7.92 -27.10
C GLN A 120 -21.68 -9.13 -26.21
N VAL A 121 -20.87 -10.07 -26.70
CA VAL A 121 -20.48 -11.26 -25.94
C VAL A 121 -19.40 -10.86 -24.94
N GLN A 122 -19.68 -11.03 -23.66
CA GLN A 122 -18.76 -10.69 -22.58
C GLN A 122 -17.74 -11.82 -22.38
N GLY A 123 -16.52 -11.47 -21.96
CA GLY A 123 -15.56 -12.48 -21.52
C GLY A 123 -16.07 -13.23 -20.27
N GLU A 124 -15.50 -14.41 -20.02
CA GLU A 124 -15.79 -15.17 -18.81
C GLU A 124 -15.53 -14.32 -17.55
N ARG A 125 -16.51 -14.26 -16.66
CA ARG A 125 -16.40 -13.56 -15.39
C ARG A 125 -15.89 -14.51 -14.32
N VAL A 126 -14.64 -14.30 -13.95
CA VAL A 126 -13.95 -15.03 -12.89
C VAL A 126 -13.88 -14.15 -11.63
N PRO A 127 -14.33 -14.64 -10.46
CA PRO A 127 -14.24 -13.91 -9.20
C PRO A 127 -12.78 -13.69 -8.80
N VAL A 128 -12.53 -12.67 -7.99
CA VAL A 128 -11.22 -12.45 -7.39
C VAL A 128 -10.89 -13.58 -6.42
N TRP A 129 -9.67 -14.09 -6.48
CA TRP A 129 -9.19 -15.16 -5.59
C TRP A 129 -7.74 -14.98 -5.16
N ASN A 130 -7.43 -15.47 -3.95
CA ASN A 130 -6.10 -15.51 -3.34
C ASN A 130 -5.42 -14.14 -3.38
N VAL A 131 -5.96 -13.21 -2.59
CA VAL A 131 -5.43 -11.85 -2.48
C VAL A 131 -4.27 -11.84 -1.50
N SER A 132 -3.15 -11.25 -1.89
CA SER A 132 -1.97 -11.05 -1.04
C SER A 132 -1.60 -9.57 -0.97
N LEU A 133 -0.96 -9.20 0.13
CA LEU A 133 -0.34 -7.89 0.30
C LEU A 133 1.17 -8.06 0.35
N GLU A 134 1.88 -7.40 -0.56
CA GLU A 134 3.32 -7.32 -0.61
C GLU A 134 3.82 -5.92 -0.26
N THR A 135 5.06 -5.82 0.19
CA THR A 135 5.68 -4.57 0.63
C THR A 135 6.93 -4.26 -0.16
N GLN A 136 7.16 -2.98 -0.42
CA GLN A 136 8.43 -2.47 -0.91
C GLN A 136 8.91 -1.33 0.01
N PRO A 137 10.05 -1.49 0.71
CA PRO A 137 10.97 -2.64 0.70
C PRO A 137 10.35 -3.95 1.25
N PRO A 138 10.88 -5.12 0.88
CA PRO A 138 10.37 -6.42 1.33
C PRO A 138 10.52 -6.59 2.85
N GLU A 139 9.80 -7.57 3.41
CA GLU A 139 9.77 -7.89 4.85
C GLU A 139 9.15 -6.81 5.76
N GLY A 140 8.68 -5.70 5.19
CA GLY A 140 7.99 -4.66 5.96
C GLY A 140 8.87 -3.86 6.91
N GLN A 141 10.20 -3.97 6.79
CA GLN A 141 11.14 -3.13 7.54
C GLN A 141 11.50 -1.87 6.75
N VAL A 142 11.12 -0.69 7.27
CA VAL A 142 11.30 0.58 6.56
C VAL A 142 11.99 1.59 7.46
N GLN A 143 12.93 2.36 6.91
CA GLN A 143 13.55 3.46 7.64
C GLN A 143 12.60 4.66 7.72
N LYS A 144 12.55 5.33 8.89
CA LYS A 144 11.77 6.56 9.09
C LYS A 144 12.07 7.60 8.01
N GLY A 145 11.02 8.21 7.46
CA GLY A 145 11.08 9.21 6.40
C GLY A 145 11.31 8.68 5.00
N LYS A 146 11.49 7.36 4.81
CA LYS A 146 11.55 6.73 3.48
C LYS A 146 10.16 6.38 2.96
N LYS A 147 10.09 5.99 1.69
CA LYS A 147 8.86 5.55 1.02
C LYS A 147 8.57 4.09 1.34
N LEU A 148 7.30 3.78 1.63
CA LEU A 148 6.74 2.44 1.69
C LEU A 148 5.68 2.29 0.60
N VAL A 149 5.71 1.18 -0.14
CA VAL A 149 4.67 0.81 -1.11
C VAL A 149 4.01 -0.47 -0.66
N LEU A 150 2.68 -0.46 -0.59
CA LEU A 150 1.82 -1.60 -0.32
C LEU A 150 1.19 -2.06 -1.64
N ILE A 151 1.56 -3.25 -2.09
CA ILE A 151 1.13 -3.82 -3.37
C ILE A 151 0.08 -4.89 -3.07
N CYS A 152 -1.16 -4.64 -3.47
CA CYS A 152 -2.23 -5.61 -3.36
C CYS A 152 -2.30 -6.43 -4.65
N LEU A 153 -2.27 -7.75 -4.54
CA LEU A 153 -2.20 -8.70 -5.66
C LEU A 153 -3.34 -9.70 -5.56
N ALA A 154 -3.96 -10.04 -6.68
CA ALA A 154 -4.89 -11.16 -6.80
C ALA A 154 -4.34 -12.15 -7.84
N THR A 155 -4.35 -13.45 -7.55
CA THR A 155 -3.87 -14.44 -8.53
C THR A 155 -4.87 -14.67 -9.66
N GLN A 156 -6.13 -14.35 -9.42
CA GLN A 156 -7.22 -14.52 -10.37
C GLN A 156 -8.26 -13.42 -10.19
N GLY A 157 -8.99 -13.11 -11.25
CA GLY A 157 -10.01 -12.08 -11.29
C GLY A 157 -10.15 -11.51 -12.69
N THR A 158 -11.34 -11.04 -13.03
CA THR A 158 -11.62 -10.41 -14.33
C THR A 158 -12.46 -9.16 -14.16
N GLY A 159 -12.42 -8.29 -15.17
CA GLY A 159 -13.14 -7.02 -15.14
C GLY A 159 -12.41 -5.93 -14.37
N HIS A 160 -13.17 -4.95 -13.90
CA HIS A 160 -12.65 -3.90 -13.03
C HIS A 160 -12.62 -4.43 -11.60
N ILE A 161 -11.47 -4.34 -10.95
CA ILE A 161 -11.25 -4.77 -9.58
C ILE A 161 -11.04 -3.53 -8.72
N THR A 162 -11.79 -3.43 -7.64
CA THR A 162 -11.68 -2.39 -6.61
C THR A 162 -10.79 -2.92 -5.48
N PHE A 163 -9.64 -2.28 -5.32
CA PHE A 163 -8.67 -2.55 -4.27
C PHE A 163 -8.83 -1.53 -3.14
N SER A 164 -8.80 -1.98 -1.89
CA SER A 164 -8.84 -1.11 -0.72
C SER A 164 -7.73 -1.50 0.27
N TRP A 165 -7.00 -0.52 0.79
CA TRP A 165 -5.94 -0.75 1.80
C TRP A 165 -6.39 -0.31 3.18
N TYR A 166 -6.02 -1.09 4.18
CA TYR A 166 -6.42 -0.87 5.56
C TYR A 166 -5.23 -0.90 6.51
N LYS A 167 -5.27 -0.04 7.54
CA LYS A 167 -4.29 0.05 8.63
C LYS A 167 -4.91 -0.33 9.97
N GLY A 168 -4.21 -1.16 10.72
CA GLY A 168 -4.57 -1.59 12.07
C GLY A 168 -5.70 -2.62 12.12
N ALA A 169 -5.85 -3.24 13.30
CA ALA A 169 -6.86 -4.28 13.54
C ALA A 169 -8.32 -3.77 13.42
N LEU A 170 -8.55 -2.46 13.59
CA LEU A 170 -9.85 -1.83 13.43
C LEU A 170 -10.19 -1.50 11.96
N GLY A 171 -9.23 -1.65 11.04
CA GLY A 171 -9.45 -1.49 9.60
C GLY A 171 -9.67 -0.04 9.16
N LEU A 172 -8.76 0.88 9.53
CA LEU A 172 -8.79 2.24 8.98
C LEU A 172 -8.53 2.18 7.47
N ASN A 173 -9.52 2.51 6.66
CA ASN A 173 -9.35 2.60 5.20
C ASN A 173 -8.42 3.77 4.85
N LEU A 174 -7.34 3.46 4.11
CA LEU A 174 -6.32 4.43 3.69
C LEU A 174 -6.59 4.96 2.28
N GLU A 175 -6.95 4.05 1.37
CA GLU A 175 -7.23 4.36 -0.03
C GLU A 175 -8.08 3.26 -0.66
N THR A 176 -8.83 3.63 -1.70
CA THR A 176 -9.59 2.71 -2.55
C THR A 176 -9.33 3.07 -4.02
N LYS A 177 -8.99 2.09 -4.85
CA LYS A 177 -8.69 2.25 -6.29
C LYS A 177 -9.40 1.19 -7.11
N THR A 178 -10.04 1.60 -8.21
CA THR A 178 -10.66 0.66 -9.16
C THR A 178 -9.90 0.66 -10.48
N GLN A 179 -9.40 -0.49 -10.90
CA GLN A 179 -8.68 -0.62 -12.17
C GLN A 179 -8.85 -1.99 -12.79
N ARG A 180 -8.58 -2.09 -14.10
CA ARG A 180 -8.66 -3.35 -14.85
C ARG A 180 -7.31 -4.08 -14.80
N SER A 181 -6.86 -4.41 -13.59
CA SER A 181 -5.60 -5.10 -13.30
C SER A 181 -5.79 -6.05 -12.13
N LEU A 182 -4.98 -7.11 -12.07
CA LEU A 182 -4.89 -8.03 -10.93
C LEU A 182 -4.03 -7.49 -9.79
N SER A 183 -3.43 -6.32 -9.96
CA SER A 183 -2.57 -5.68 -8.96
C SER A 183 -2.86 -4.20 -8.87
N ALA A 184 -2.67 -3.60 -7.69
CA ALA A 184 -2.67 -2.16 -7.49
C ALA A 184 -1.75 -1.77 -6.33
N ASN A 185 -1.35 -0.49 -6.26
CA ASN A 185 -0.33 0.00 -5.32
C ASN A 185 -0.87 1.19 -4.53
N PHE A 186 -0.59 1.21 -3.23
CA PHE A 186 -0.74 2.38 -2.36
C PHE A 186 0.64 2.78 -1.82
N GLU A 187 0.94 4.08 -1.84
CA GLU A 187 2.24 4.60 -1.42
C GLU A 187 2.10 5.49 -0.18
N ILE A 188 2.98 5.29 0.80
CA ILE A 188 3.23 6.20 1.91
C ILE A 188 4.59 6.87 1.64
N PRO A 189 4.62 8.13 1.16
CA PRO A 189 5.86 8.74 0.67
C PRO A 189 6.94 8.92 1.74
N ARG A 190 6.53 9.17 2.99
CA ARG A 190 7.41 9.37 4.14
C ARG A 190 6.81 8.69 5.37
N VAL A 191 7.32 7.51 5.71
CA VAL A 191 6.84 6.77 6.87
C VAL A 191 7.27 7.41 8.20
N THR A 192 6.43 7.26 9.20
CA THR A 192 6.65 7.70 10.58
C THR A 192 6.54 6.52 11.53
N GLU A 193 6.91 6.70 12.81
CA GLU A 193 6.75 5.64 13.81
C GLU A 193 5.29 5.19 13.97
N SER A 194 4.32 6.09 13.75
CA SER A 194 2.90 5.76 13.79
C SER A 194 2.45 4.83 12.67
N ASP A 195 3.29 4.60 11.65
CA ASP A 195 3.03 3.66 10.56
C ASP A 195 3.47 2.23 10.87
N SER A 196 4.15 2.01 12.00
CA SER A 196 4.48 0.68 12.52
C SER A 196 3.24 -0.04 13.03
N GLU A 197 2.55 -0.73 12.14
CA GLU A 197 1.26 -1.38 12.42
C GLU A 197 1.05 -2.55 11.45
N LYS A 198 -0.04 -3.32 11.63
CA LYS A 198 -0.47 -4.33 10.66
C LYS A 198 -1.34 -3.71 9.56
N TYR A 199 -1.15 -4.18 8.33
CA TYR A 199 -1.89 -3.75 7.15
C TYR A 199 -2.47 -4.96 6.42
N TYR A 200 -3.59 -4.75 5.75
CA TYR A 200 -4.17 -5.73 4.83
C TYR A 200 -4.83 -4.99 3.67
N CYS A 201 -5.10 -5.69 2.59
CA CYS A 201 -5.87 -5.16 1.49
C CYS A 201 -7.06 -6.06 1.14
N THR A 202 -8.04 -5.49 0.46
CA THR A 202 -9.15 -6.23 -0.15
C THR A 202 -9.21 -5.97 -1.63
N ALA A 203 -9.72 -6.94 -2.38
CA ALA A 203 -9.98 -6.81 -3.81
C ALA A 203 -11.36 -7.39 -4.15
N ASP A 204 -12.18 -6.60 -4.86
CA ASP A 204 -13.57 -6.94 -5.20
C ASP A 204 -13.88 -6.62 -6.66
N ASN A 205 -14.49 -7.57 -7.37
CA ASN A 205 -15.01 -7.38 -8.74
C ASN A 205 -16.52 -7.59 -8.86
N GLY A 206 -17.26 -7.38 -7.77
CA GLY A 206 -18.72 -7.51 -7.70
C GLY A 206 -19.21 -8.89 -7.29
N TYR A 207 -18.31 -9.83 -6.99
CA TYR A 207 -18.62 -11.15 -6.43
C TYR A 207 -18.42 -11.21 -4.91
N GLY A 208 -18.05 -10.08 -4.30
CA GLY A 208 -17.72 -9.96 -2.89
C GLY A 208 -16.21 -9.75 -2.69
N PRO A 209 -15.82 -9.03 -1.63
CA PRO A 209 -14.42 -8.73 -1.38
C PRO A 209 -13.66 -9.97 -0.91
N SER A 210 -12.52 -10.23 -1.56
CA SER A 210 -11.50 -11.14 -1.05
C SER A 210 -10.45 -10.35 -0.26
N VAL A 211 -10.00 -10.88 0.86
CA VAL A 211 -9.17 -10.19 1.86
C VAL A 211 -7.79 -10.85 1.92
N SER A 212 -6.73 -10.05 2.00
CA SER A 212 -5.37 -10.55 2.22
C SER A 212 -5.11 -10.92 3.69
N GLU A 213 -4.06 -11.70 3.91
CA GLU A 213 -3.44 -11.81 5.23
C GLU A 213 -2.91 -10.46 5.73
N LEU A 214 -2.75 -10.34 7.05
CA LEU A 214 -2.16 -9.16 7.70
C LEU A 214 -0.63 -9.18 7.56
N VAL A 215 -0.07 -8.06 7.12
CA VAL A 215 1.37 -7.82 7.04
C VAL A 215 1.79 -6.80 8.09
N SER A 216 2.74 -7.17 8.95
CA SER A 216 3.31 -6.27 9.95
C SER A 216 4.36 -5.36 9.33
N ILE A 217 4.20 -4.05 9.51
CA ILE A 217 5.19 -3.05 9.12
C ILE A 217 5.94 -2.59 10.37
N THR A 218 7.27 -2.56 10.30
CA THR A 218 8.13 -2.03 11.35
C THR A 218 8.91 -0.86 10.81
N VAL A 219 8.66 0.33 11.34
CA VAL A 219 9.43 1.53 11.01
C VAL A 219 10.58 1.67 12.00
N ARG A 220 11.82 1.65 11.50
CA ARG A 220 13.02 1.85 12.31
C ARG A 220 13.67 3.20 12.03
N SER A 221 14.11 3.88 13.08
CA SER A 221 14.82 5.15 13.00
C SER A 221 16.33 4.91 13.11
N PRO A 222 17.17 5.53 12.27
CA PRO A 222 18.62 5.48 12.46
C PRO A 222 19.00 6.16 13.78
N VAL A 223 20.12 5.75 14.36
CA VAL A 223 20.64 6.36 15.58
C VAL A 223 21.03 7.81 15.35
N SER A 224 20.72 8.67 16.31
CA SER A 224 21.27 10.03 16.35
C SER A 224 22.73 9.99 16.80
N ARG A 225 23.44 11.11 16.66
CA ARG A 225 24.74 11.29 17.29
C ARG A 225 24.63 11.01 18.80
N PRO A 226 25.43 10.07 19.35
CA PRO A 226 25.41 9.79 20.78
C PRO A 226 26.16 10.87 21.57
N ILE A 227 25.84 10.99 22.85
CA ILE A 227 26.51 11.87 23.80
C ILE A 227 27.27 10.99 24.79
N LEU A 228 28.59 11.19 24.88
CA LEU A 228 29.43 10.57 25.90
C LEU A 228 29.51 11.49 27.12
N THR A 229 29.18 10.95 28.28
CA THR A 229 29.33 11.61 29.58
C THR A 229 30.29 10.80 30.44
N LEU A 230 31.36 11.45 30.93
CA LEU A 230 32.27 10.86 31.91
C LEU A 230 31.80 11.25 33.31
N ARG A 231 31.39 10.26 34.11
CA ARG A 231 31.01 10.47 35.51
C ARG A 231 32.18 10.06 36.40
N VAL A 232 32.81 11.08 36.98
CA VAL A 232 34.00 10.96 37.84
C VAL A 232 33.63 11.25 39.31
N PRO A 233 34.38 10.72 40.29
CA PRO A 233 34.04 10.85 41.71
C PRO A 233 34.29 12.26 42.29
N GLY A 234 35.08 13.10 41.63
CA GLY A 234 35.45 14.43 42.11
C GLY A 234 35.93 15.39 41.01
N ALA A 235 36.35 16.59 41.41
CA ALA A 235 36.83 17.62 40.48
C ALA A 235 38.22 17.32 39.89
N GLN A 236 39.02 16.54 40.61
CA GLN A 236 40.27 15.95 40.13
C GLN A 236 40.12 14.44 40.14
N VAL A 237 40.87 13.79 39.25
CA VAL A 237 40.80 12.34 39.03
C VAL A 237 42.19 11.77 39.21
N PHE A 238 42.30 10.73 40.04
CA PHE A 238 43.56 10.12 40.44
C PHE A 238 43.66 8.67 39.95
N PRO A 239 44.87 8.10 39.84
CA PRO A 239 45.03 6.67 39.60
C PRO A 239 44.31 5.84 40.67
N GLY A 240 43.59 4.80 40.23
CA GLY A 240 42.76 3.95 41.09
C GLY A 240 41.29 4.37 41.17
N ASP A 241 40.95 5.62 40.82
CA ASP A 241 39.56 6.07 40.75
C ASP A 241 38.76 5.25 39.73
N MET A 242 37.47 5.08 40.00
CA MET A 242 36.53 4.45 39.08
C MET A 242 35.74 5.53 38.34
N VAL A 243 35.85 5.54 37.00
CA VAL A 243 35.06 6.40 36.13
C VAL A 243 34.00 5.60 35.40
N GLU A 244 32.78 6.14 35.32
CA GLU A 244 31.72 5.60 34.47
C GLU A 244 31.68 6.39 33.15
N LEU A 245 31.88 5.69 32.03
CA LEU A 245 31.64 6.19 30.69
C LEU A 245 30.19 5.86 30.34
N HIS A 246 29.31 6.86 30.34
CA HIS A 246 27.92 6.70 29.95
C HIS A 246 27.69 7.28 28.55
N CYS A 247 27.23 6.45 27.61
CA CYS A 247 26.96 6.85 26.24
C CYS A 247 25.49 6.63 25.89
N GLU A 248 24.83 7.68 25.41
CA GLU A 248 23.40 7.65 25.08
C GLU A 248 23.13 8.35 23.74
N ALA A 249 22.34 7.71 22.87
CA ALA A 249 21.72 8.33 21.71
C ALA A 249 20.23 8.57 21.98
N HIS A 250 19.82 9.84 22.00
CA HIS A 250 18.42 10.22 22.25
C HIS A 250 17.47 9.88 21.09
N GLY A 251 17.99 9.52 19.92
CA GLY A 251 17.22 9.06 18.77
C GLY A 251 17.77 7.75 18.21
N GLY A 252 16.88 6.90 17.72
CA GLY A 252 17.22 5.60 17.13
C GLY A 252 16.31 4.49 17.64
N SER A 253 16.00 3.52 16.80
CA SER A 253 15.24 2.34 17.21
C SER A 253 16.16 1.30 17.86
N PRO A 254 15.78 0.72 19.03
CA PRO A 254 16.54 -0.36 19.66
C PRO A 254 16.49 -1.67 18.85
N PRO A 255 17.37 -2.64 19.15
CA PRO A 255 18.50 -2.53 20.08
C PRO A 255 19.62 -1.66 19.50
N ILE A 256 20.29 -0.87 20.34
CA ILE A 256 21.45 -0.05 19.98
C ILE A 256 22.70 -0.67 20.62
N LEU A 257 23.72 -0.94 19.82
CA LEU A 257 25.05 -1.33 20.28
C LEU A 257 25.88 -0.08 20.53
N TYR A 258 26.43 0.04 21.74
CA TYR A 258 27.37 1.09 22.10
C TYR A 258 28.78 0.52 22.24
N GLN A 259 29.76 1.19 21.62
CA GLN A 259 31.17 0.84 21.69
C GLN A 259 31.95 2.01 22.27
N PHE A 260 32.77 1.76 23.29
CA PHE A 260 33.57 2.78 23.98
C PHE A 260 35.02 2.74 23.52
N TYR A 261 35.63 3.91 23.35
CA TYR A 261 37.00 4.08 22.87
C TYR A 261 37.81 5.00 23.79
N HIS A 262 39.11 4.71 23.87
CA HIS A 262 40.15 5.58 24.43
C HIS A 262 41.31 5.63 23.43
N GLU A 263 41.70 6.83 22.98
CA GLU A 263 42.70 7.04 21.92
C GLU A 263 42.45 6.19 20.66
N ASN A 264 41.18 6.08 20.26
CA ASN A 264 40.67 5.23 19.16
C ASN A 264 40.84 3.71 19.37
N VAL A 265 41.23 3.27 20.56
CA VAL A 265 41.30 1.85 20.95
C VAL A 265 40.03 1.45 21.69
N THR A 266 39.45 0.34 21.29
CA THR A 266 38.22 -0.18 21.88
C THR A 266 38.43 -0.64 23.33
N LEU A 267 37.64 -0.10 24.26
CA LEU A 267 37.63 -0.50 25.67
C LEU A 267 36.63 -1.63 25.95
N GLY A 268 35.45 -1.54 25.34
CA GLY A 268 34.36 -2.48 25.57
C GLY A 268 33.08 -2.08 24.86
N SER A 269 32.13 -3.00 24.76
CA SER A 269 30.82 -2.81 24.13
C SER A 269 29.70 -3.21 25.06
N SER A 270 28.55 -2.56 24.91
CA SER A 270 27.32 -2.95 25.61
C SER A 270 26.10 -2.62 24.74
N SER A 271 25.11 -3.50 24.74
CA SER A 271 23.85 -3.27 24.00
C SER A 271 22.77 -2.74 24.93
N ALA A 272 22.08 -1.70 24.48
CA ALA A 272 20.93 -1.15 25.16
C ALA A 272 19.65 -1.68 24.47
N PRO A 273 18.81 -2.46 25.18
CA PRO A 273 17.52 -2.91 24.65
C PRO A 273 16.48 -1.77 24.65
N SER A 274 16.74 -0.69 25.39
CA SER A 274 15.91 0.51 25.53
C SER A 274 16.74 1.77 25.22
N GLY A 275 16.08 2.93 25.16
CA GLY A 275 16.71 4.22 24.88
C GLY A 275 17.58 4.80 26.01
N GLU A 276 17.89 4.04 27.06
CA GLU A 276 18.62 4.53 28.25
C GLU A 276 20.15 4.61 28.05
N GLY A 277 20.66 4.26 26.87
CA GLY A 277 22.09 4.23 26.61
C GLY A 277 22.79 3.04 27.25
N ALA A 278 24.12 3.11 27.33
CA ALA A 278 24.94 2.10 27.97
C ALA A 278 26.05 2.74 28.81
N SER A 279 26.51 2.01 29.83
CA SER A 279 27.61 2.43 30.70
C SER A 279 28.76 1.43 30.68
N PHE A 280 29.98 1.95 30.80
CA PHE A 280 31.21 1.17 30.96
C PHE A 280 32.04 1.75 32.11
N ASN A 281 32.33 0.92 33.12
CA ASN A 281 33.13 1.33 34.27
C ASN A 281 34.60 0.99 34.05
N LEU A 282 35.48 1.97 34.24
CA LEU A 282 36.93 1.84 34.06
C LEU A 282 37.65 2.25 35.35
N SER A 283 38.54 1.39 35.85
CA SER A 283 39.49 1.76 36.91
C SER A 283 40.70 2.44 36.27
N LEU A 284 41.04 3.63 36.76
CA LEU A 284 41.98 4.53 36.11
C LEU A 284 43.44 4.21 36.42
N THR A 285 44.29 4.36 35.41
CA THR A 285 45.75 4.31 35.48
C THR A 285 46.29 5.54 34.77
N MET A 286 47.57 5.87 34.93
CA MET A 286 48.15 7.05 34.24
C MET A 286 48.02 7.00 32.71
N GLU A 287 48.03 5.80 32.13
CA GLU A 287 47.87 5.59 30.68
C GLU A 287 46.45 5.90 30.20
N HIS A 288 45.46 5.96 31.09
CA HIS A 288 44.07 6.28 30.77
C HIS A 288 43.82 7.80 30.66
N SER A 289 44.85 8.64 30.74
CA SER A 289 44.70 10.05 30.37
C SER A 289 44.55 10.15 28.84
N GLY A 290 43.68 11.04 28.37
CA GLY A 290 43.53 11.29 26.93
C GLY A 290 42.08 11.37 26.47
N ASN A 291 41.88 11.06 25.20
CA ASN A 291 40.63 11.27 24.47
C ASN A 291 39.72 10.05 24.51
N TYR A 292 38.47 10.28 24.88
CA TYR A 292 37.42 9.27 24.92
C TYR A 292 36.31 9.61 23.93
N SER A 293 35.75 8.58 23.31
CA SER A 293 34.59 8.69 22.43
C SER A 293 33.76 7.42 22.51
N CYS A 294 32.50 7.48 22.08
CA CYS A 294 31.69 6.30 21.87
C CYS A 294 31.05 6.28 20.48
N GLU A 295 30.74 5.08 20.02
CA GLU A 295 29.96 4.81 18.81
C GLU A 295 28.62 4.19 19.21
N ALA A 296 27.55 4.60 18.54
CA ALA A 296 26.23 3.97 18.63
C ALA A 296 25.87 3.41 17.25
N ASP A 297 25.39 2.16 17.19
CA ASP A 297 24.92 1.53 15.96
C ASP A 297 23.69 0.64 16.18
N ASN A 298 22.70 0.76 15.29
CA ASN A 298 21.51 -0.10 15.26
C ASN A 298 21.30 -0.83 13.92
N GLY A 299 22.35 -0.86 13.09
CA GLY A 299 22.36 -1.45 11.75
C GLY A 299 21.85 -0.53 10.65
N LEU A 300 21.51 0.73 10.96
CA LEU A 300 21.04 1.73 10.00
C LEU A 300 22.03 2.88 9.79
N GLY A 301 23.26 2.70 10.26
CA GLY A 301 24.35 3.65 10.16
C GLY A 301 24.86 4.03 11.55
N ALA A 302 26.12 3.70 11.83
CA ALA A 302 26.77 4.05 13.07
C ALA A 302 26.99 5.57 13.18
N GLN A 303 27.00 6.08 14.41
CA GLN A 303 27.29 7.48 14.72
C GLN A 303 28.28 7.58 15.89
N HIS A 304 29.22 8.52 15.81
CA HIS A 304 30.22 8.76 16.84
C HIS A 304 29.89 10.01 17.68
N SER A 305 30.14 9.92 18.98
CA SER A 305 30.09 11.06 19.87
C SER A 305 31.18 12.08 19.53
N GLU A 306 31.03 13.29 20.05
CA GLU A 306 32.17 14.18 20.20
C GLU A 306 33.21 13.56 21.16
N VAL A 307 34.47 13.98 21.01
CA VAL A 307 35.57 13.54 21.86
C VAL A 307 35.52 14.28 23.20
N VAL A 308 35.68 13.54 24.30
CA VAL A 308 35.80 14.07 25.65
C VAL A 308 37.18 13.72 26.20
N THR A 309 37.94 14.73 26.63
CA THR A 309 39.30 14.53 27.17
C THR A 309 39.25 14.38 28.70
N LEU A 310 39.92 13.35 29.22
CA LEU A 310 40.12 13.12 30.65
C LEU A 310 41.59 13.31 31.00
N ASN A 311 41.87 14.18 31.98
CA ASN A 311 43.22 14.40 32.50
C ASN A 311 43.34 13.82 33.91
N ILE A 312 44.28 12.90 34.10
CA ILE A 312 44.53 12.25 35.39
C ILE A 312 45.67 12.99 36.10
N THR A 313 45.44 13.38 37.34
CA THR A 313 46.38 14.18 38.12
C THR A 313 47.15 13.26 39.07
N VAL A 314 48.45 13.48 39.21
CA VAL A 314 49.24 12.81 40.26
C VAL A 314 49.12 13.66 41.53
N PRO A 315 48.86 13.06 42.71
CA PRO A 315 48.97 13.79 43.95
C PRO A 315 50.40 14.32 44.08
N VAL A 316 50.57 15.62 44.22
CA VAL A 316 51.88 16.19 44.56
C VAL A 316 52.17 15.71 45.98
N GLU A 317 53.13 14.80 46.12
CA GLU A 317 53.73 14.52 47.43
C GLU A 317 54.34 15.84 47.91
N ASP A 318 53.77 16.42 48.96
CA ASP A 318 54.30 17.61 49.63
C ASP A 318 55.68 17.26 50.21
N ARG A 319 56.71 17.46 49.38
CA ARG A 319 58.11 17.21 49.72
C ARG A 319 58.71 18.37 50.54
N GLU A 320 57.88 19.17 51.19
CA GLU A 320 58.32 20.32 52.01
C GLU A 320 58.47 20.01 53.52
N GLU A 321 58.14 18.81 54.02
CA GLU A 321 58.29 18.53 55.47
C GLU A 321 59.61 17.83 55.88
N LEU A 322 60.45 17.37 54.94
CA LEU A 322 61.70 16.70 55.30
C LEU A 322 62.91 17.62 55.51
N LEU A 323 62.82 18.91 55.15
CA LEU A 323 63.92 19.86 55.34
C LEU A 323 63.87 20.61 56.67
N ALA A 324 62.71 20.61 57.36
CA ALA A 324 62.58 21.27 58.66
C ALA A 324 63.13 20.42 59.83
N SER A 325 63.14 19.08 59.70
CA SER A 325 63.64 18.18 60.76
C SER A 325 65.17 18.20 60.89
N GLY A 326 65.91 18.33 59.79
CA GLY A 326 67.38 18.37 59.81
C GLY A 326 67.99 19.66 60.37
N ILE A 327 67.22 20.77 60.41
CA ILE A 327 67.72 22.07 60.89
C ILE A 327 67.62 22.19 62.41
N LEU A 328 66.65 21.52 63.05
CA LEU A 328 66.48 21.57 64.50
C LEU A 328 67.51 20.71 65.27
N GLU A 329 67.95 19.58 64.70
CA GLU A 329 69.01 18.75 65.32
C GLU A 329 70.41 19.40 65.24
N GLY A 330 70.68 20.22 64.21
CA GLY A 330 71.94 20.96 64.09
C GLY A 330 72.07 22.13 65.07
N LEU A 331 70.97 22.83 65.37
CA LEU A 331 70.97 24.01 66.26
C LEU A 331 71.08 23.64 67.75
N LEU A 332 70.56 22.48 68.16
CA LEU A 332 70.74 21.96 69.52
C LEU A 332 72.15 21.42 69.78
N GLY A 333 72.84 20.91 68.74
CA GLY A 333 74.21 20.42 68.84
C GLY A 333 75.29 21.49 69.08
N VAL A 334 75.02 22.75 68.70
CA VAL A 334 76.00 23.86 68.82
C VAL A 334 75.84 24.64 70.14
N LEU A 335 74.63 24.69 70.72
CA LEU A 335 74.38 25.45 71.96
C LEU A 335 74.78 24.70 73.24
N GLY A 336 74.79 23.36 73.22
CA GLY A 336 75.23 22.52 74.34
C GLY A 336 76.68 22.77 74.82
N PRO A 337 77.69 22.75 73.95
CA PRO A 337 79.08 22.95 74.36
C PRO A 337 79.39 24.39 74.83
N THR A 338 78.68 25.40 74.32
CA THR A 338 78.87 26.80 74.75
C THR A 338 78.36 27.06 76.16
N ILE A 339 77.25 26.44 76.56
CA ILE A 339 76.68 26.57 77.91
C ILE A 339 77.53 25.80 78.93
N MET A 340 78.04 24.62 78.56
CA MET A 340 78.95 23.84 79.41
C MET A 340 80.33 24.52 79.60
N ALA A 341 80.86 25.18 78.57
CA ALA A 341 82.10 25.96 78.70
C ALA A 341 81.92 27.16 79.66
N LEU A 342 80.79 27.88 79.57
CA LEU A 342 80.49 29.00 80.47
C LEU A 342 80.32 28.53 81.93
N PHE A 343 79.68 27.37 82.16
CA PHE A 343 79.55 26.79 83.50
C PHE A 343 80.90 26.34 84.08
N CYS A 344 81.77 25.74 83.27
CA CYS A 344 83.14 25.38 83.67
C CYS A 344 84.01 26.61 83.99
N CYS A 345 83.89 27.69 83.21
CA CYS A 345 84.57 28.95 83.50
C CYS A 345 84.07 29.59 84.81
N TRP A 346 82.77 29.47 85.12
CA TRP A 346 82.20 29.99 86.36
C TRP A 346 82.67 29.21 87.60
N LEU A 347 82.78 27.88 87.50
CA LEU A 347 83.31 27.03 88.58
C LEU A 347 84.80 27.28 88.86
N LYS A 348 85.63 27.51 87.83
CA LYS A 348 87.05 27.84 88.03
C LYS A 348 87.28 29.19 88.72
N LYS A 349 86.36 30.14 88.59
CA LYS A 349 86.48 31.46 89.24
C LYS A 349 86.09 31.45 90.73
N LYS A 350 85.50 30.36 91.22
CA LYS A 350 84.99 30.25 92.60
C LYS A 350 85.91 29.46 93.55
N ILE A 351 86.97 28.83 93.03
CA ILE A 351 87.90 27.97 93.80
C ILE A 351 89.37 28.46 93.66
N GLY A 352 89.58 29.68 93.17
CA GLY A 352 90.91 30.32 93.10
C GLY A 352 90.99 31.52 94.02
#